data_AF-A0A2D4WPA9-F1
#
_entry.id   AF-A0A2D4WPA9-F1
#
_cell.length_a   1.000
_cell.length_b   1.000
_cell.length_c   1.000
_cell.angle_alpha   90.00
_cell.angle_beta   90.00
_cell.angle_gamma   90.00
#
_symmetry.space_group_name_H-M   'P 1'
#
loop_
_entity.id
_entity.type
_entity.pdbx_description
1 polymer ?
#
loop_
_entity_poly.entity_id
_entity_poly.type
_entity_poly.pdbx_seq_one_letter_code
_entity_poly.pdbx_strand_id
1 'polypeptide(L)'
;MNHENDHQGMPASQEPIHELRAHLDFESESWNGSGQDLKKTADGAGKDDMNFWHDAFDPAREMSAYHRLAIEPMRMNDLLSIWKFGSTSREGRNIILDCEVACAKVDDPLKVLRTLHQRTVDLVGRDTAEGLLILDDDALALYAASFEINELQMVRVNGPIDRGDITAMLENATSGNSILEAEMRSECSVEWRLNGPAIIESRNLDMIAAALGADMARYVEAFLGLEAGNIPRPPQETMIQLLARTNSILVSPQDTQIADASIEIGIRSNVQGAIESELVFLRPHGIWQPREAA
;
A
#
# COMPACT_ATOMS: atom_id res chain seq x y z
N MET A 1 -23.62 54.57 -16.80
CA MET A 1 -24.01 53.86 -15.56
C MET A 1 -24.25 52.42 -15.95
N ASN A 2 -23.44 51.55 -15.37
CA ASN A 2 -23.28 50.14 -15.68
C ASN A 2 -24.54 49.32 -15.34
N HIS A 3 -24.79 48.26 -16.10
CA HIS A 3 -25.06 46.90 -15.61
C HIS A 3 -25.31 45.99 -16.81
N GLU A 4 -24.26 45.37 -17.32
CA GLU A 4 -24.36 44.14 -18.11
C GLU A 4 -23.91 42.97 -17.21
N ASN A 5 -24.83 42.02 -17.05
CA ASN A 5 -24.60 40.73 -16.43
C ASN A 5 -23.87 39.84 -17.43
N ASP A 6 -22.57 39.62 -17.25
CA ASP A 6 -21.85 38.52 -17.85
C ASP A 6 -21.39 37.55 -16.77
N HIS A 7 -22.25 36.58 -16.45
CA HIS A 7 -21.82 35.33 -15.86
C HIS A 7 -21.27 34.44 -16.98
N GLN A 8 -20.00 34.59 -17.31
CA GLN A 8 -19.26 33.56 -18.02
C GLN A 8 -18.82 32.50 -17.01
N GLY A 9 -19.40 31.30 -17.16
CA GLY A 9 -19.01 30.11 -16.41
C GLY A 9 -17.55 29.77 -16.69
N MET A 10 -16.78 29.64 -15.62
CA MET A 10 -15.49 28.95 -15.66
C MET A 10 -15.73 27.47 -15.97
N PRO A 11 -15.01 26.86 -16.93
CA PRO A 11 -14.97 25.42 -17.01
C PRO A 11 -14.13 24.91 -15.82
N ALA A 12 -14.77 24.08 -14.99
CA ALA A 12 -14.09 23.26 -14.00
C ALA A 12 -13.49 22.02 -14.66
N SER A 13 -12.45 21.48 -14.00
CA SER A 13 -11.76 20.20 -14.19
C SER A 13 -10.93 20.04 -15.47
N GLN A 14 -9.70 20.52 -15.43
CA GLN A 14 -8.56 19.89 -16.10
C GLN A 14 -7.70 19.21 -15.03
N GLU A 15 -7.37 17.94 -15.24
CA GLU A 15 -6.52 17.12 -14.37
C GLU A 15 -5.11 17.72 -14.31
N PRO A 16 -4.65 18.23 -13.15
CA PRO A 16 -3.40 19.00 -13.08
C PRO A 16 -2.16 18.18 -13.46
N ILE A 17 -2.21 16.86 -13.29
CA ILE A 17 -1.03 16.00 -13.45
C ILE A 17 -0.84 15.49 -14.88
N HIS A 18 -1.92 15.27 -15.64
CA HIS A 18 -1.79 14.96 -17.06
C HIS A 18 -1.18 16.15 -17.83
N GLU A 19 -1.53 17.39 -17.47
CA GLU A 19 -0.89 18.60 -18.03
C GLU A 19 0.55 18.81 -17.53
N LEU A 20 0.84 18.56 -16.25
CA LEU A 20 2.21 18.62 -15.72
C LEU A 20 3.13 17.55 -16.35
N ARG A 21 2.60 16.35 -16.65
CA ARG A 21 3.30 15.29 -17.39
C ARG A 21 3.50 15.68 -18.86
N ALA A 22 2.48 16.24 -19.51
CA ALA A 22 2.57 16.74 -20.89
C ALA A 22 3.56 17.91 -21.05
N HIS A 23 3.80 18.72 -20.01
CA HIS A 23 4.81 19.77 -20.01
C HIS A 23 6.25 19.28 -19.83
N LEU A 24 6.46 18.00 -19.54
CA LEU A 24 7.78 17.35 -19.50
C LEU A 24 8.10 16.63 -20.82
N ASP A 25 7.16 16.57 -21.77
CA ASP A 25 7.40 16.10 -23.13
C ASP A 25 8.13 17.20 -23.93
N PHE A 26 9.44 17.02 -24.09
CA PHE A 26 10.19 17.76 -25.11
C PHE A 26 9.85 17.15 -26.48
N GLU A 27 9.26 17.96 -27.37
CA GLU A 27 9.03 17.73 -28.82
C GLU A 27 10.11 16.85 -29.48
N SER A 28 9.89 15.96 -30.44
CA SER A 28 8.74 15.48 -31.22
C SER A 28 9.28 14.41 -32.19
N GLU A 29 8.53 13.36 -32.53
CA GLU A 29 8.27 12.99 -33.93
C GLU A 29 7.19 11.90 -34.03
N SER A 30 6.19 12.21 -34.85
CA SER A 30 4.96 11.44 -35.06
C SER A 30 5.20 10.11 -35.77
N TRP A 31 4.61 9.03 -35.29
CA TRP A 31 4.37 7.83 -36.09
C TRP A 31 2.90 7.42 -36.05
N ASN A 32 2.27 7.45 -37.23
CA ASN A 32 0.91 6.96 -37.46
C ASN A 32 0.92 5.42 -37.44
N GLY A 33 0.19 4.82 -36.50
CA GLY A 33 -0.04 3.38 -36.42
C GLY A 33 -1.49 3.09 -36.08
N SER A 34 -2.27 2.80 -37.11
CA SER A 34 -3.68 2.40 -37.06
C SER A 34 -3.93 1.06 -36.35
N GLY A 35 -5.04 0.95 -35.62
CA GLY A 35 -5.97 -0.17 -35.82
C GLY A 35 -6.42 -0.98 -34.61
N GLN A 36 -7.74 -0.92 -34.37
CA GLN A 36 -8.65 -2.00 -33.92
C GLN A 36 -8.63 -2.41 -32.44
N ASP A 37 -9.64 -1.96 -31.69
CA ASP A 37 -10.93 -2.64 -31.44
C ASP A 37 -10.82 -3.76 -30.39
N LEU A 38 -11.43 -3.56 -29.22
CA LEU A 38 -12.20 -4.60 -28.54
C LEU A 38 -13.21 -4.00 -27.55
N LYS A 39 -14.46 -4.42 -27.77
CA LYS A 39 -15.69 -4.03 -27.06
C LYS A 39 -15.84 -4.78 -25.73
N LYS A 40 -16.40 -4.04 -24.76
CA LYS A 40 -17.48 -4.40 -23.82
C LYS A 40 -17.57 -5.85 -23.31
N THR A 41 -17.55 -5.97 -21.98
CA THR A 41 -18.65 -6.61 -21.24
C THR A 41 -18.85 -5.88 -19.90
N ALA A 42 -20.11 -5.72 -19.54
CA ALA A 42 -20.62 -5.02 -18.38
C ALA A 42 -21.09 -6.01 -17.31
N ASP A 43 -21.42 -5.41 -16.16
CA ASP A 43 -22.38 -5.85 -15.13
C ASP A 43 -21.90 -6.78 -14.01
N GLY A 44 -22.09 -6.30 -12.77
CA GLY A 44 -22.13 -7.15 -11.58
C GLY A 44 -21.85 -6.45 -10.25
N ALA A 45 -22.78 -5.61 -9.78
CA ALA A 45 -22.77 -5.03 -8.44
C ALA A 45 -23.04 -6.06 -7.33
N GLY A 46 -22.43 -5.88 -6.15
CA GLY A 46 -22.82 -6.58 -4.92
C GLY A 46 -21.95 -6.24 -3.72
N LYS A 47 -22.53 -5.55 -2.74
CA LYS A 47 -21.96 -5.19 -1.42
C LYS A 47 -21.58 -6.44 -0.62
N ASP A 48 -20.45 -6.37 0.10
CA ASP A 48 -20.27 -6.94 1.45
C ASP A 48 -19.03 -6.28 2.10
N ASP A 49 -19.27 -5.44 3.12
CA ASP A 49 -18.24 -4.86 4.01
C ASP A 49 -17.83 -5.91 5.05
N MET A 50 -16.93 -6.82 4.68
CA MET A 50 -16.35 -7.83 5.57
C MET A 50 -14.86 -7.92 5.24
N ASN A 51 -13.98 -7.47 6.15
CA ASN A 51 -12.53 -7.67 6.02
C ASN A 51 -12.24 -9.18 5.92
N PHE A 52 -12.02 -9.67 4.71
CA PHE A 52 -11.98 -11.10 4.38
C PHE A 52 -10.53 -11.56 4.17
N TRP A 53 -10.02 -12.37 5.09
CA TRP A 53 -8.65 -12.88 5.09
C TRP A 53 -8.65 -14.37 4.77
N HIS A 54 -8.58 -14.73 3.49
CA HIS A 54 -8.70 -16.15 3.08
C HIS A 54 -7.44 -16.80 2.51
N ASP A 55 -6.36 -16.04 2.26
CA ASP A 55 -5.22 -16.54 1.47
C ASP A 55 -3.86 -16.55 2.19
N ALA A 56 -3.82 -16.39 3.52
CA ALA A 56 -2.55 -16.23 4.22
C ALA A 56 -1.71 -17.53 4.27
N PHE A 57 -2.31 -18.72 4.28
CA PHE A 57 -1.59 -19.98 4.46
C PHE A 57 -2.32 -21.16 3.79
N ASP A 58 -2.15 -21.32 2.48
CA ASP A 58 -2.41 -22.61 1.80
C ASP A 58 -1.23 -23.56 2.08
N PRO A 59 -1.40 -24.65 2.85
CA PRO A 59 -0.32 -25.61 3.12
C PRO A 59 0.11 -26.37 1.86
N ALA A 60 -0.69 -26.40 0.79
CA ALA A 60 -0.26 -26.95 -0.50
C ALA A 60 0.71 -25.99 -1.24
N ARG A 61 0.85 -24.74 -0.78
CA ARG A 61 1.94 -23.82 -1.11
C ARG A 61 3.11 -23.94 -0.13
N GLU A 62 3.60 -25.15 0.14
CA GLU A 62 4.98 -25.38 0.63
C GLU A 62 6.08 -24.86 -0.36
N MET A 63 5.68 -24.05 -1.35
CA MET A 63 6.51 -23.19 -2.20
C MET A 63 6.03 -21.71 -2.26
N SER A 64 5.28 -21.16 -1.30
CA SER A 64 5.02 -19.71 -1.32
C SER A 64 6.32 -18.98 -0.96
N ALA A 65 7.02 -18.48 -1.97
CA ALA A 65 8.30 -17.81 -1.81
C ALA A 65 8.20 -16.44 -1.07
N TYR A 66 7.00 -16.05 -0.64
CA TYR A 66 6.65 -14.80 0.03
C TYR A 66 5.33 -14.95 0.82
N HIS A 67 5.08 -13.99 1.71
CA HIS A 67 3.86 -13.83 2.51
C HIS A 67 2.99 -12.72 1.93
N ARG A 68 1.66 -12.81 2.08
CA ARG A 68 0.69 -11.82 1.59
C ARG A 68 -0.31 -11.43 2.68
N LEU A 69 -0.65 -10.14 2.74
CA LEU A 69 -1.53 -9.53 3.73
C LEU A 69 -2.40 -8.44 3.09
N ALA A 70 -3.73 -8.55 3.15
CA ALA A 70 -4.68 -7.56 2.66
C ALA A 70 -5.39 -6.78 3.81
N ILE A 71 -4.90 -5.59 4.18
CA ILE A 71 -5.44 -4.76 5.28
C ILE A 71 -6.46 -3.74 4.78
N GLU A 72 -7.63 -3.67 5.42
CA GLU A 72 -8.70 -2.72 5.06
C GLU A 72 -9.01 -1.68 6.17
N PRO A 73 -8.99 -0.37 5.84
CA PRO A 73 -8.01 0.35 5.01
C PRO A 73 -6.77 0.79 5.83
N MET A 74 -5.59 0.78 5.20
CA MET A 74 -4.32 1.24 5.78
C MET A 74 -4.06 2.72 5.47
N ARG A 75 -3.48 3.48 6.40
CA ARG A 75 -3.05 4.87 6.12
C ARG A 75 -1.70 4.89 5.41
N MET A 76 -1.51 5.83 4.48
CA MET A 76 -0.24 6.01 3.78
C MET A 76 0.96 6.18 4.73
N ASN A 77 0.79 6.93 5.83
CA ASN A 77 1.88 7.11 6.81
C ASN A 77 2.27 5.81 7.51
N ASP A 78 1.30 4.94 7.80
CA ASP A 78 1.58 3.62 8.35
C ASP A 78 2.30 2.75 7.33
N LEU A 79 1.82 2.75 6.08
CA LEU A 79 2.47 2.05 4.97
C LEU A 79 3.94 2.46 4.82
N LEU A 80 4.24 3.75 4.75
CA LEU A 80 5.62 4.25 4.61
C LEU A 80 6.49 3.88 5.82
N SER A 81 5.92 3.90 7.02
CA SER A 81 6.60 3.48 8.24
C SER A 81 6.95 1.98 8.20
N ILE A 82 6.02 1.13 7.76
CA ILE A 82 6.23 -0.31 7.58
C ILE A 82 7.25 -0.56 6.45
N TRP A 83 7.14 0.18 5.34
CA TRP A 83 8.01 0.06 4.18
C TRP A 83 9.47 0.35 4.53
N LYS A 84 9.69 1.43 5.28
CA LYS A 84 11.01 1.77 5.82
C LYS A 84 11.54 0.71 6.79
N PHE A 85 10.67 0.06 7.54
CA PHE A 85 11.06 -1.02 8.44
C PHE A 85 11.48 -2.29 7.67
N GLY A 86 10.73 -2.67 6.62
CA GLY A 86 11.02 -3.83 5.77
C GLY A 86 12.29 -3.69 4.91
N SER A 87 12.78 -2.46 4.73
CA SER A 87 14.03 -2.11 4.06
C SER A 87 15.25 -2.58 4.87
N THR A 88 15.57 -3.87 4.79
CA THR A 88 16.78 -4.45 5.44
C THR A 88 18.05 -4.15 4.63
N SER A 89 17.89 -3.88 3.34
CA SER A 89 18.94 -3.64 2.35
C SER A 89 19.03 -2.14 2.02
N ARG A 90 20.16 -1.50 2.33
CA ARG A 90 20.46 -0.12 1.86
C ARG A 90 20.63 -0.03 0.34
N GLU A 91 20.68 -1.16 -0.35
CA GLU A 91 20.93 -1.26 -1.78
C GLU A 91 19.64 -1.41 -2.59
N GLY A 92 18.51 -1.75 -1.95
CA GLY A 92 17.21 -1.84 -2.57
C GLY A 92 16.75 -0.51 -3.19
N ARG A 93 15.96 -0.60 -4.25
CA ARG A 93 15.31 0.54 -4.91
C ARG A 93 13.81 0.36 -4.88
N ASN A 94 13.09 1.45 -4.62
CA ASN A 94 11.65 1.48 -4.64
C ASN A 94 11.20 1.87 -6.06
N ILE A 95 10.45 1.03 -6.72
CA ILE A 95 9.86 1.32 -8.03
C ILE A 95 8.38 1.53 -7.83
N ILE A 96 7.90 2.71 -8.22
CA ILE A 96 6.47 2.99 -8.36
C ILE A 96 6.07 2.51 -9.74
N LEU A 97 5.28 1.44 -9.78
CA LEU A 97 4.75 0.82 -11.00
C LEU A 97 3.51 1.55 -11.48
N ASP A 98 2.65 1.94 -10.54
CA ASP A 98 1.46 2.75 -10.81
C ASP A 98 1.18 3.68 -9.62
N CYS A 99 0.66 4.87 -9.90
CA CYS A 99 0.31 5.84 -8.88
C CYS A 99 -0.70 6.86 -9.38
N GLU A 100 -1.83 6.94 -8.67
CA GLU A 100 -2.83 7.99 -8.82
C GLU A 100 -2.60 9.07 -7.76
N VAL A 101 -2.36 10.30 -8.21
CA VAL A 101 -2.16 11.47 -7.34
C VAL A 101 -3.35 12.41 -7.50
N ALA A 102 -4.03 12.72 -6.40
CA ALA A 102 -5.15 13.65 -6.36
C ALA A 102 -4.69 15.09 -6.54
N CYS A 103 -3.70 15.52 -5.75
CA CYS A 103 -3.18 16.88 -5.79
C CYS A 103 -1.76 16.99 -5.24
N ALA A 104 -1.13 18.15 -5.48
CA ALA A 104 0.12 18.53 -4.84
C ALA A 104 -0.17 19.17 -3.47
N LYS A 105 0.63 18.81 -2.45
CA LYS A 105 0.60 19.41 -1.11
C LYS A 105 1.59 20.58 -0.95
N VAL A 106 2.32 20.89 -2.02
CA VAL A 106 3.42 21.87 -2.04
C VAL A 106 3.17 22.92 -3.12
N ASP A 107 3.70 24.13 -2.90
CA ASP A 107 3.52 25.26 -3.82
C ASP A 107 4.17 25.05 -5.19
N ASP A 108 5.28 24.30 -5.25
CA ASP A 108 6.04 24.05 -6.48
C ASP A 108 6.30 22.53 -6.67
N PRO A 109 5.30 21.77 -7.14
CA PRO A 109 5.44 20.33 -7.36
C PRO A 109 6.48 20.00 -8.45
N LEU A 110 6.68 20.89 -9.43
CA LEU A 110 7.67 20.70 -10.49
C LEU A 110 9.10 20.71 -9.94
N LYS A 111 9.40 21.60 -8.99
CA LYS A 111 10.70 21.60 -8.32
C LYS A 111 10.95 20.33 -7.53
N VAL A 112 9.93 19.77 -6.89
CA VAL A 112 10.03 18.48 -6.22
C VAL A 112 10.31 17.37 -7.23
N LEU A 113 9.54 17.27 -8.31
CA LEU A 113 9.76 16.26 -9.35
C LEU A 113 11.16 16.37 -9.98
N ARG A 114 11.66 17.60 -10.22
CA ARG A 114 13.04 17.81 -10.68
C ARG A 114 14.08 17.34 -9.67
N THR A 115 13.82 17.56 -8.39
CA THR A 115 14.69 17.10 -7.29
C THR A 115 14.68 15.57 -7.21
N LEU A 116 13.52 14.94 -7.36
CA LEU A 116 13.39 13.49 -7.42
C LEU A 116 14.10 12.92 -8.65
N HIS A 117 13.97 13.56 -9.82
CA HIS A 117 14.65 13.16 -11.05
C HIS A 117 16.19 13.21 -10.92
N GLN A 118 16.73 14.18 -10.18
CA GLN A 118 18.17 14.22 -9.89
C GLN A 118 18.63 13.11 -8.94
N ARG A 119 17.70 12.47 -8.22
CA ARG A 119 17.94 11.40 -7.24
C ARG A 119 17.55 10.03 -7.76
N THR A 120 16.75 9.96 -8.81
CA THR A 120 16.48 8.72 -9.55
C THR A 120 17.77 8.32 -10.25
N VAL A 121 18.21 7.08 -10.03
CA VAL A 121 19.31 6.51 -10.80
C VAL A 121 18.82 6.38 -12.24
N ASP A 122 19.42 7.14 -13.16
CA ASP A 122 19.26 7.00 -14.60
C ASP A 122 19.22 5.51 -14.98
N LEU A 123 18.08 5.03 -15.45
CA LEU A 123 17.99 3.73 -16.10
C LEU A 123 17.69 3.95 -17.59
N VAL A 124 18.80 3.97 -18.32
CA VAL A 124 18.98 3.57 -19.71
C VAL A 124 17.67 3.24 -20.44
N GLY A 125 17.28 4.16 -21.32
CA GLY A 125 16.37 3.85 -22.40
C GLY A 125 15.65 5.09 -22.87
N ARG A 126 16.06 5.60 -24.03
CA ARG A 126 15.23 6.50 -24.83
C ARG A 126 13.90 5.82 -25.12
N ASP A 127 12.83 6.60 -24.96
CA ASP A 127 11.45 6.38 -25.38
C ASP A 127 10.81 5.01 -25.10
N THR A 128 9.86 4.99 -24.17
CA THR A 128 8.44 4.68 -24.45
C THR A 128 7.61 4.97 -23.19
N ALA A 129 6.37 5.37 -23.42
CA ALA A 129 5.39 5.91 -22.50
C ALA A 129 5.23 5.20 -21.13
N GLU A 130 4.80 5.98 -20.13
CA GLU A 130 4.30 5.57 -18.79
C GLU A 130 5.31 5.57 -17.61
N GLY A 131 5.92 6.72 -17.33
CA GLY A 131 5.98 7.32 -15.98
C GLY A 131 6.54 6.56 -14.75
N LEU A 132 7.41 5.57 -14.89
CA LEU A 132 7.97 4.82 -13.75
C LEU A 132 8.93 5.67 -12.90
N LEU A 133 8.73 5.69 -11.58
CA LEU A 133 9.60 6.39 -10.63
C LEU A 133 10.43 5.40 -9.81
N ILE A 134 11.76 5.51 -9.90
CA ILE A 134 12.71 4.67 -9.14
C ILE A 134 13.36 5.51 -8.06
N LEU A 135 12.93 5.32 -6.81
CA LEU A 135 13.24 6.18 -5.68
C LEU A 135 14.06 5.43 -4.63
N ASP A 136 15.04 6.12 -4.04
CA ASP A 136 15.59 5.72 -2.74
C ASP A 136 14.55 5.99 -1.61
N ASP A 137 14.83 5.53 -0.39
CA ASP A 137 13.87 5.63 0.73
C ASP A 137 13.54 7.09 1.09
N ASP A 138 14.51 8.00 0.99
CA ASP A 138 14.34 9.42 1.30
C ASP A 138 13.58 10.16 0.18
N ALA A 139 13.80 9.77 -1.08
CA ALA A 139 13.09 10.27 -2.25
C ALA A 139 11.63 9.80 -2.25
N LEU A 140 11.37 8.55 -1.85
CA LEU A 140 10.02 8.04 -1.64
C LEU A 140 9.30 8.82 -0.53
N ALA A 141 9.97 9.05 0.60
CA ALA A 141 9.41 9.85 1.69
C ALA A 141 9.10 11.29 1.24
N LEU A 142 9.99 11.91 0.47
CA LEU A 142 9.76 13.25 -0.10
C LEU A 142 8.57 13.25 -1.07
N TYR A 143 8.45 12.24 -1.92
CA TYR A 143 7.34 12.10 -2.86
C TYR A 143 6.00 12.02 -2.11
N ALA A 144 5.86 11.09 -1.17
CA ALA A 144 4.62 10.92 -0.43
C ALA A 144 4.27 12.11 0.49
N ALA A 145 5.27 12.86 0.95
CA ALA A 145 5.04 14.11 1.68
C ALA A 145 4.57 15.26 0.77
N SER A 146 4.97 15.24 -0.51
CA SER A 146 4.70 16.33 -1.46
C SER A 146 3.40 16.16 -2.23
N PHE A 147 2.85 14.94 -2.27
CA PHE A 147 1.67 14.59 -3.07
C PHE A 147 0.59 13.92 -2.23
N GLU A 148 -0.67 14.20 -2.53
CA GLU A 148 -1.82 13.44 -2.03
C GLU A 148 -2.07 12.27 -2.98
N ILE A 149 -1.81 11.05 -2.51
CA ILE A 149 -1.85 9.83 -3.31
C ILE A 149 -3.18 9.13 -3.00
N ASN A 150 -3.93 8.77 -4.05
CA ASN A 150 -5.17 8.00 -3.98
C ASN A 150 -4.90 6.50 -4.15
N GLU A 151 -4.02 6.16 -5.08
CA GLU A 151 -3.65 4.79 -5.39
C GLU A 151 -2.13 4.69 -5.60
N LEU A 152 -1.53 3.60 -5.13
CA LEU A 152 -0.10 3.35 -5.20
C LEU A 152 0.17 1.86 -5.37
N GLN A 153 0.83 1.51 -6.47
CA GLN A 153 1.47 0.22 -6.64
C GLN A 153 2.99 0.39 -6.67
N MET A 154 3.66 -0.27 -5.73
CA MET A 154 5.10 -0.13 -5.53
C MET A 154 5.74 -1.47 -5.23
N VAL A 155 6.98 -1.65 -5.71
CA VAL A 155 7.81 -2.82 -5.45
C VAL A 155 9.20 -2.38 -5.00
N ARG A 156 9.80 -3.12 -4.08
CA ARG A 156 11.21 -2.97 -3.72
C ARG A 156 12.02 -4.09 -4.33
N VAL A 157 13.06 -3.74 -5.08
CA VAL A 157 13.92 -4.70 -5.76
C VAL A 157 15.37 -4.48 -5.36
N ASN A 158 16.08 -5.59 -5.12
CA ASN A 158 17.51 -5.57 -4.86
C ASN A 158 18.32 -5.64 -6.16
N GLY A 159 19.18 -4.64 -6.37
CA GLY A 159 20.10 -4.59 -7.50
C GLY A 159 19.55 -3.85 -8.72
N PRO A 160 20.24 -3.96 -9.87
CA PRO A 160 19.87 -3.23 -11.09
C PRO A 160 18.59 -3.81 -11.69
N ILE A 161 17.84 -2.98 -12.40
CA ILE A 161 16.54 -3.33 -12.99
C ILE A 161 16.58 -2.92 -14.45
N ASP A 162 16.15 -3.80 -15.34
CA ASP A 162 16.00 -3.45 -16.75
C ASP A 162 14.53 -3.33 -17.17
N ARG A 163 14.30 -2.95 -18.44
CA ARG A 163 12.95 -2.79 -18.97
C ARG A 163 12.16 -4.10 -19.00
N GLY A 164 12.83 -5.23 -19.25
CA GLY A 164 12.19 -6.54 -19.30
C GLY A 164 11.66 -6.94 -17.93
N ASP A 165 12.44 -6.66 -16.87
CA ASP A 165 12.02 -6.87 -15.48
C ASP A 165 10.72 -6.08 -15.18
N ILE A 166 10.70 -4.79 -15.56
CA ILE A 166 9.57 -3.90 -15.35
C ILE A 166 8.32 -4.39 -16.10
N THR A 167 8.46 -4.74 -17.38
CA THR A 167 7.36 -5.27 -18.18
C THR A 167 6.78 -6.53 -17.56
N ALA A 168 7.63 -7.47 -17.11
CA ALA A 168 7.17 -8.69 -16.44
C ALA A 168 6.41 -8.37 -15.14
N MET A 169 6.87 -7.39 -14.36
CA MET A 169 6.18 -6.96 -13.14
C MET A 169 4.80 -6.35 -13.44
N LEU A 170 4.70 -5.49 -14.45
CA LEU A 170 3.43 -4.86 -14.87
C LEU A 170 2.44 -5.87 -15.45
N GLU A 171 2.90 -6.82 -16.26
CA GLU A 171 2.05 -7.88 -16.81
C GLU A 171 1.45 -8.77 -15.70
N ASN A 172 2.27 -9.14 -14.70
CA ASN A 172 1.79 -9.90 -13.55
C ASN A 172 0.80 -9.09 -12.71
N ALA A 173 1.12 -7.83 -12.41
CA ALA A 173 0.24 -6.93 -11.67
C ALA A 173 -1.13 -6.79 -12.36
N THR A 174 -1.14 -6.54 -13.68
CA THR A 174 -2.37 -6.41 -14.48
C THR A 174 -3.19 -7.71 -14.50
N SER A 175 -2.51 -8.85 -14.41
CA SER A 175 -3.13 -10.18 -14.38
C SER A 175 -3.61 -10.60 -12.97
N GLY A 176 -3.40 -9.76 -11.95
CA GLY A 176 -3.72 -10.08 -10.55
C GLY A 176 -2.76 -11.06 -9.88
N ASN A 177 -1.62 -11.36 -10.52
CA ASN A 177 -0.57 -12.21 -9.97
C ASN A 177 0.39 -11.37 -9.11
N SER A 178 1.14 -12.04 -8.23
CA SER A 178 2.13 -11.35 -7.41
C SER A 178 3.31 -10.85 -8.26
N ILE A 179 3.73 -9.61 -7.98
CA ILE A 179 4.95 -9.02 -8.54
C ILE A 179 6.19 -9.81 -8.09
N LEU A 180 6.17 -10.41 -6.89
CA LEU A 180 7.30 -11.17 -6.35
C LEU A 180 7.54 -12.48 -7.12
N GLU A 181 6.56 -12.95 -7.88
CA GLU A 181 6.70 -14.10 -8.78
C GLU A 181 7.32 -13.72 -10.14
N ALA A 182 7.13 -12.47 -10.59
CA ALA A 182 7.72 -11.96 -11.83
C ALA A 182 9.23 -11.68 -11.67
N GLU A 183 9.63 -11.10 -10.55
CA GLU A 183 11.02 -10.69 -10.30
C GLU A 183 11.50 -11.27 -8.95
N MET A 184 12.39 -12.26 -9.02
CA MET A 184 12.91 -12.97 -7.84
C MET A 184 13.70 -12.09 -6.88
N ARG A 185 14.28 -10.99 -7.37
CA ARG A 185 15.01 -10.00 -6.55
C ARG A 185 14.08 -9.01 -5.85
N SER A 186 12.77 -9.06 -6.13
CA SER A 186 11.77 -8.31 -5.40
C SER A 186 11.68 -8.81 -3.96
N GLU A 187 11.88 -7.90 -3.01
CA GLU A 187 11.80 -8.19 -1.57
C GLU A 187 10.35 -8.11 -1.09
N CYS A 188 9.65 -7.05 -1.50
CA CYS A 188 8.29 -6.76 -1.11
C CYS A 188 7.57 -5.91 -2.16
N SER A 189 6.24 -5.99 -2.17
CA SER A 189 5.35 -5.18 -2.99
C SER A 189 4.19 -4.68 -2.15
N VAL A 190 3.60 -3.57 -2.59
CA VAL A 190 2.34 -3.09 -2.07
C VAL A 190 1.45 -2.63 -3.21
N GLU A 191 0.17 -2.97 -3.11
CA GLU A 191 -0.93 -2.28 -3.77
C GLU A 191 -1.74 -1.57 -2.68
N TRP A 192 -1.84 -0.25 -2.73
CA TRP A 192 -2.51 0.56 -1.73
C TRP A 192 -3.54 1.47 -2.37
N ARG A 193 -4.71 1.58 -1.75
CA ARG A 193 -5.80 2.46 -2.18
C ARG A 193 -6.35 3.22 -0.98
N LEU A 194 -6.63 4.52 -1.14
CA LEU A 194 -7.08 5.40 -0.07
C LEU A 194 -8.35 4.90 0.63
N ASN A 195 -9.31 4.39 -0.15
CA ASN A 195 -10.60 3.91 0.33
C ASN A 195 -10.78 2.39 0.13
N GLY A 196 -9.68 1.65 0.06
CA GLY A 196 -9.71 0.23 -0.24
C GLY A 196 -8.70 -0.59 0.55
N PRO A 197 -8.62 -1.90 0.27
CA PRO A 197 -7.58 -2.75 0.84
C PRO A 197 -6.20 -2.29 0.42
N ALA A 198 -5.26 -2.45 1.34
CA ALA A 198 -3.83 -2.44 1.06
C ALA A 198 -3.34 -3.89 1.04
N ILE A 199 -2.89 -4.35 -0.13
CA ILE A 199 -2.29 -5.68 -0.30
C ILE A 199 -0.78 -5.51 -0.18
N ILE A 200 -0.19 -6.10 0.85
CA ILE A 200 1.24 -6.11 1.11
C ILE A 200 1.75 -7.53 0.90
N GLU A 201 2.75 -7.68 0.06
CA GLU A 201 3.45 -8.95 -0.14
C GLU A 201 4.92 -8.79 0.24
N SER A 202 5.50 -9.76 0.92
CA SER A 202 6.87 -9.66 1.39
C SER A 202 7.52 -11.03 1.56
N ARG A 203 8.77 -11.16 1.14
CA ARG A 203 9.63 -12.31 1.45
C ARG A 203 10.12 -12.30 2.90
N ASN A 204 9.97 -11.17 3.59
CA ASN A 204 10.27 -11.01 5.01
C ASN A 204 8.98 -10.96 5.85
N LEU A 205 8.78 -11.96 6.71
CA LEU A 205 7.64 -12.04 7.63
C LEU A 205 7.58 -10.87 8.62
N ASP A 206 8.72 -10.26 8.98
CA ASP A 206 8.75 -9.12 9.90
C ASP A 206 7.98 -7.92 9.35
N MET A 207 7.97 -7.73 8.02
CA MET A 207 7.22 -6.65 7.38
C MET A 207 5.71 -6.89 7.47
N ILE A 208 5.27 -8.14 7.31
CA ILE A 208 3.87 -8.55 7.48
C ILE A 208 3.45 -8.37 8.94
N ALA A 209 4.28 -8.80 9.87
CA ALA A 209 4.05 -8.63 11.30
C ALA A 209 3.97 -7.14 11.71
N ALA A 210 4.82 -6.29 11.13
CA ALA A 210 4.80 -4.85 11.33
C ALA A 210 3.50 -4.21 10.80
N ALA A 211 3.06 -4.65 9.62
CA ALA A 211 1.82 -4.18 9.00
C ALA A 211 0.59 -4.56 9.84
N LEU A 212 0.53 -5.81 10.27
CA LEU A 212 -0.53 -6.28 11.14
C LEU A 212 -0.51 -5.56 12.50
N GLY A 213 0.67 -5.31 13.06
CA GLY A 213 0.82 -4.52 14.29
C GLY A 213 0.29 -3.09 14.14
N ALA A 214 0.50 -2.46 12.99
CA ALA A 214 -0.08 -1.14 12.70
C ALA A 214 -1.62 -1.21 12.65
N ASP A 215 -2.17 -2.25 12.04
CA ASP A 215 -3.62 -2.44 11.97
C ASP A 215 -4.24 -2.70 13.36
N MET A 216 -3.59 -3.51 14.21
CA MET A 216 -4.06 -3.75 15.58
C MET A 216 -4.01 -2.50 16.47
N ALA A 217 -2.98 -1.66 16.32
CA ALA A 217 -2.92 -0.38 17.02
C ALA A 217 -4.09 0.53 16.58
N ARG A 218 -4.32 0.61 15.27
CA ARG A 218 -5.44 1.38 14.70
C ARG A 218 -6.79 0.86 15.17
N TYR A 219 -6.95 -0.45 15.26
CA TYR A 219 -8.16 -1.06 15.81
C TYR A 219 -8.44 -0.55 17.23
N VAL A 220 -7.44 -0.56 18.11
CA VAL A 220 -7.58 -0.04 19.49
C VAL A 220 -7.81 1.47 19.51
N GLU A 221 -7.13 2.25 18.66
CA GLU A 221 -7.35 3.70 18.53
C GLU A 221 -8.79 4.01 18.15
N ALA A 222 -9.34 3.28 17.18
CA ALA A 222 -10.73 3.43 16.75
C ALA A 222 -11.72 3.10 17.89
N PHE A 223 -11.47 2.03 18.65
CA PHE A 223 -12.28 1.67 19.82
C PHE A 223 -12.26 2.74 20.91
N LEU A 224 -11.12 3.41 21.10
CA LEU A 224 -10.95 4.44 22.12
C LEU A 224 -11.31 5.85 21.63
N GLY A 225 -11.63 6.03 20.35
CA GLY A 225 -11.84 7.34 19.75
C GLY A 225 -10.60 8.24 19.77
N LEU A 226 -9.41 7.62 19.69
CA LEU A 226 -8.13 8.32 19.70
C LEU A 226 -7.65 8.65 18.28
N GLU A 227 -6.84 9.68 18.15
CA GLU A 227 -6.10 9.94 16.91
C GLU A 227 -5.02 8.87 16.69
N ALA A 228 -4.58 8.73 15.44
CA ALA A 228 -3.59 7.71 15.11
C ALA A 228 -2.19 8.04 15.64
N GLY A 229 -1.45 6.99 16.00
CA GLY A 229 -0.14 7.08 16.62
C GLY A 229 -0.18 7.26 18.14
N ASN A 230 -1.37 7.27 18.75
CA ASN A 230 -1.53 7.35 20.21
C ASN A 230 -1.37 5.99 20.89
N ILE A 231 -1.62 4.90 20.16
CA ILE A 231 -1.44 3.55 20.65
C ILE A 231 -0.16 2.99 20.03
N PRO A 232 0.81 2.54 20.85
CA PRO A 232 2.01 1.91 20.32
C PRO A 232 1.63 0.64 19.58
N ARG A 233 2.40 0.26 18.56
CA ARG A 233 2.18 -1.01 17.84
C ARG A 233 2.54 -2.20 18.75
N PRO A 234 1.83 -3.34 18.65
CA PRO A 234 2.29 -4.57 19.27
C PRO A 234 3.72 -4.92 18.82
N PRO A 235 4.54 -5.54 19.69
CA PRO A 235 5.84 -6.06 19.29
C PRO A 235 5.73 -7.03 18.12
N GLN A 236 6.65 -6.94 17.15
CA GLN A 236 6.63 -7.79 15.96
C GLN A 236 6.74 -9.26 16.30
N GLU A 237 7.57 -9.62 17.28
CA GLU A 237 7.69 -10.99 17.76
C GLU A 237 6.35 -11.55 18.24
N THR A 238 5.55 -10.74 18.95
CA THR A 238 4.20 -11.12 19.36
C THR A 238 3.29 -11.38 18.16
N MET A 239 3.35 -10.53 17.12
CA MET A 239 2.55 -10.71 15.92
C MET A 239 2.99 -11.94 15.11
N ILE A 240 4.30 -12.21 15.03
CA ILE A 240 4.84 -13.42 14.38
C ILE A 240 4.39 -14.67 15.12
N GLN A 241 4.46 -14.68 16.46
CA GLN A 241 3.99 -15.80 17.27
C GLN A 241 2.49 -16.05 17.09
N LEU A 242 1.68 -14.98 17.03
CA LEU A 242 0.25 -15.09 16.75
C LEU A 242 -0.02 -15.66 15.36
N LEU A 243 0.68 -15.17 14.33
CA LEU A 243 0.57 -15.68 12.97
C LEU A 243 0.97 -17.16 12.87
N ALA A 244 2.08 -17.55 13.51
CA ALA A 244 2.57 -18.92 13.53
C ALA A 244 1.61 -19.89 14.24
N ARG A 245 0.81 -19.40 15.19
CA ARG A 245 -0.17 -20.21 15.93
C ARG A 245 -1.50 -20.37 15.18
N THR A 246 -1.98 -19.28 14.61
CA THR A 246 -3.36 -19.19 14.09
C THR A 246 -3.43 -19.37 12.56
N ASN A 247 -2.29 -19.27 11.87
CA ASN A 247 -2.17 -19.21 10.40
C ASN A 247 -3.04 -18.13 9.72
N SER A 248 -3.80 -17.35 10.47
CA SER A 248 -4.69 -16.31 9.98
C SER A 248 -5.24 -15.56 11.19
N ILE A 249 -5.39 -14.25 11.08
CA ILE A 249 -5.83 -13.41 12.19
C ILE A 249 -7.12 -12.73 11.77
N LEU A 250 -8.21 -13.24 12.32
CA LEU A 250 -9.53 -12.64 12.25
C LEU A 250 -9.86 -12.01 13.59
N VAL A 251 -10.19 -10.73 13.55
CA VAL A 251 -10.63 -9.94 14.70
C VAL A 251 -12.02 -9.42 14.40
N SER A 252 -12.96 -9.65 15.32
CA SER A 252 -14.31 -9.10 15.24
C SER A 252 -14.59 -8.22 16.47
N PRO A 253 -15.35 -7.12 16.32
CA PRO A 253 -15.74 -6.27 17.45
C PRO A 253 -16.39 -7.04 18.62
N GLN A 254 -17.18 -8.08 18.31
CA GLN A 254 -17.85 -8.92 19.30
C GLN A 254 -16.91 -9.77 20.16
N ASP A 255 -15.67 -10.00 19.71
CA ASP A 255 -14.64 -10.72 20.46
C ASP A 255 -13.74 -9.79 21.28
N THR A 256 -14.07 -8.49 21.29
CA THR A 256 -13.29 -7.49 22.02
C THR A 256 -13.97 -7.17 23.33
N GLN A 257 -13.25 -7.39 24.43
CA GLN A 257 -13.68 -7.02 25.77
C GLN A 257 -12.90 -5.80 26.25
N ILE A 258 -13.62 -4.80 26.74
CA ILE A 258 -13.03 -3.54 27.21
C ILE A 258 -13.24 -3.47 28.72
N ALA A 259 -12.14 -3.42 29.46
CA ALA A 259 -12.11 -3.23 30.90
C ALA A 259 -11.31 -1.98 31.25
N ASP A 260 -11.48 -1.44 32.47
CA ASP A 260 -10.88 -0.15 32.90
C ASP A 260 -9.35 -0.05 32.70
N ALA A 261 -8.63 -1.17 32.76
CA ALA A 261 -7.17 -1.21 32.59
C ALA A 261 -6.70 -1.92 31.29
N SER A 262 -7.59 -2.59 30.56
CA SER A 262 -7.20 -3.45 29.44
C SER A 262 -8.22 -3.47 28.31
N ILE A 263 -7.74 -3.76 27.12
CA ILE A 263 -8.57 -4.14 25.97
C ILE A 263 -8.10 -5.53 25.55
N GLU A 264 -8.97 -6.52 25.66
CA GLU A 264 -8.71 -7.91 25.30
C GLU A 264 -9.34 -8.16 23.93
N ILE A 265 -8.51 -8.51 22.95
CA ILE A 265 -8.93 -8.75 21.56
C ILE A 265 -8.86 -10.24 21.29
N GLY A 266 -10.00 -10.90 21.16
CA GLY A 266 -10.06 -12.29 20.71
C GLY A 266 -9.65 -12.43 19.24
N ILE A 267 -8.79 -13.41 18.97
CA ILE A 267 -8.26 -13.75 17.66
C ILE A 267 -8.75 -15.14 17.27
N ARG A 268 -9.26 -15.26 16.03
CA ARG A 268 -9.70 -16.52 15.43
C ARG A 268 -8.99 -16.77 14.12
N SER A 269 -8.89 -18.03 13.70
CA SER A 269 -8.45 -18.39 12.34
C SER A 269 -9.60 -18.46 11.33
N ASN A 270 -10.86 -18.58 11.80
CA ASN A 270 -12.05 -18.70 10.96
C ASN A 270 -13.20 -17.84 11.51
N VAL A 271 -14.02 -17.27 10.61
CA VAL A 271 -15.18 -16.42 10.91
C VAL A 271 -16.16 -17.10 11.86
N GLN A 272 -16.39 -18.40 11.68
CA GLN A 272 -17.25 -19.21 12.56
C GLN A 272 -16.46 -20.00 13.63
N GLY A 273 -15.15 -19.78 13.72
CA GLY A 273 -14.27 -20.45 14.67
C GLY A 273 -14.43 -19.92 16.10
N ALA A 274 -13.87 -20.67 17.05
CA ALA A 274 -13.68 -20.21 18.42
C ALA A 274 -12.51 -19.22 18.50
N ILE A 275 -12.41 -18.49 19.61
CA ILE A 275 -11.24 -17.69 19.92
C ILE A 275 -10.09 -18.66 20.24
N GLU A 276 -8.98 -18.52 19.52
CA GLU A 276 -7.80 -19.39 19.64
C GLU A 276 -6.68 -18.74 20.44
N SER A 277 -6.61 -17.41 20.39
CA SER A 277 -5.62 -16.57 21.07
C SER A 277 -6.25 -15.23 21.40
N GLU A 278 -5.64 -14.50 22.33
CA GLU A 278 -6.04 -13.15 22.67
C GLU A 278 -4.82 -12.24 22.61
N LEU A 279 -5.03 -11.02 22.14
CA LEU A 279 -4.05 -9.95 22.20
C LEU A 279 -4.58 -8.87 23.15
N VAL A 280 -3.84 -8.62 24.23
CA VAL A 280 -4.26 -7.73 25.31
C VAL A 280 -3.45 -6.45 25.27
N PHE A 281 -4.12 -5.31 25.14
CA PHE A 281 -3.53 -3.98 25.32
C PHE A 281 -3.75 -3.47 26.74
N LEU A 282 -2.67 -3.28 27.49
CA LEU A 282 -2.70 -2.75 28.86
C LEU A 282 -2.55 -1.23 28.85
N ARG A 283 -3.68 -0.53 29.04
CA ARG A 283 -3.79 0.94 28.89
C ARG A 283 -2.84 1.74 29.80
N PRO A 284 -2.70 1.42 31.11
CA PRO A 284 -1.82 2.20 32.01
C PRO A 284 -0.35 2.17 31.62
N HIS A 285 0.06 1.17 30.85
CA HIS A 285 1.45 0.90 30.53
C HIS A 285 1.77 1.10 29.04
N GLY A 286 0.76 1.15 28.18
CA GLY A 286 0.94 1.20 26.73
C GLY A 286 1.66 -0.04 26.19
N ILE A 287 1.41 -1.22 26.78
CA ILE A 287 2.08 -2.46 26.40
C ILE A 287 1.07 -3.48 25.88
N TRP A 288 1.56 -4.35 25.00
CA TRP A 288 0.81 -5.46 24.42
C TRP A 288 1.30 -6.77 25.01
N GLN A 289 0.37 -7.68 25.28
CA GLN A 289 0.65 -9.02 25.79
C GLN A 289 -0.19 -10.07 25.06
N PRO A 290 0.41 -11.15 24.56
CA PRO A 290 -0.35 -12.30 24.09
C PRO A 290 -0.91 -13.08 25.29
N ARG A 291 -2.12 -13.61 25.16
CA ARG A 291 -2.74 -14.54 26.11
C ARG A 291 -3.33 -15.72 25.36
N GLU A 292 -3.20 -16.92 25.92
CA GLU A 292 -3.88 -18.09 25.36
C GLU A 292 -5.37 -18.02 25.73
N ALA A 293 -6.24 -18.35 24.77
CA ALA A 293 -7.67 -18.51 25.06
C ALA A 293 -7.87 -19.71 26.02
N ALA A 294 -8.76 -19.53 27.00
CA ALA A 294 -9.04 -20.51 28.05
C ALA A 294 -9.94 -21.67 27.59
#